data_AF-A0A9X6G3Z3-F1
#
_entry.id   AF-A0A9X6G3Z3-F1
#
_cell.length_a   1.000
_cell.length_b   1.000
_cell.length_c   1.000
_cell.angle_alpha   90.00
_cell.angle_beta   90.00
_cell.angle_gamma   90.00
#
_symmetry.space_group_name_H-M   'P 1'
#
loop_
_entity.id
_entity.type
_entity.pdbx_description
1 polymer ?
#
loop_
_entity_poly.entity_id
_entity_poly.type
_entity_poly.pdbx_seq_one_letter_code
_entity_poly.pdbx_strand_id
1 'polypeptide(L)'
;MIYIIENTLAKGADSVSPFVKGVEILPDGSVVRTGTNYSGKFQEAHDASKASIQSRISNLESGGVKGTGKGSTKVKKTDSLYKRSSFRKGTRVKAESEAPKNASGKMICPTCGKDIPGSITINTKNGPVKRIGYDLDHYPDTWAERVASMKTGEVKSTRKEVLDEYNARLRVQCHECNISHKFEGIEGTYIGEIKE
;
A
#
# COMPACT_ATOMS: atom_id res chain seq x y z
N MET A 1 9.35 -47.21 -59.91
CA MET A 1 9.50 -45.89 -60.55
C MET A 1 9.54 -44.84 -59.44
N ILE A 2 10.72 -44.22 -59.23
CA ILE A 2 10.96 -42.82 -58.81
C ILE A 2 10.30 -42.36 -57.48
N TYR A 3 11.07 -42.36 -56.36
CA TYR A 3 11.67 -41.18 -55.66
C TYR A 3 10.72 -40.06 -55.28
N ILE A 4 10.60 -39.75 -53.96
CA ILE A 4 10.61 -38.40 -53.32
C ILE A 4 10.95 -38.63 -51.81
N ILE A 5 12.20 -38.48 -51.35
CA ILE A 5 12.89 -37.29 -50.77
C ILE A 5 12.77 -37.18 -49.24
N GLU A 6 13.90 -37.54 -48.61
CA GLU A 6 14.57 -37.05 -47.39
C GLU A 6 13.83 -36.22 -46.34
N ASN A 7 13.99 -36.60 -45.07
CA ASN A 7 14.27 -35.61 -44.04
C ASN A 7 15.42 -36.09 -43.13
N THR A 8 16.51 -35.35 -43.23
CA THR A 8 17.74 -35.44 -42.46
C THR A 8 17.49 -34.95 -41.04
N LEU A 9 17.74 -35.75 -39.99
CA LEU A 9 18.08 -35.18 -38.67
C LEU A 9 18.84 -36.16 -37.76
N ALA A 10 20.14 -35.88 -37.67
CA ALA A 10 21.03 -35.94 -36.51
C ALA A 10 20.91 -37.11 -35.52
N LYS A 11 21.99 -37.92 -35.51
CA LYS A 11 22.52 -38.57 -34.30
C LYS A 11 22.74 -37.51 -33.20
N GLY A 12 22.22 -37.76 -32.01
CA GLY A 12 22.69 -37.11 -30.78
C GLY A 12 21.59 -36.56 -29.90
N ALA A 13 21.15 -37.36 -28.92
CA ALA A 13 20.83 -36.91 -27.56
C ALA A 13 20.27 -38.08 -26.74
N ASP A 14 21.14 -38.88 -26.11
CA ASP A 14 20.76 -39.67 -24.92
C ASP A 14 21.85 -39.62 -23.83
N SER A 15 22.78 -38.66 -23.90
CA SER A 15 23.70 -38.35 -22.81
C SER A 15 23.21 -37.11 -22.06
N VAL A 16 22.03 -37.19 -21.44
CA VAL A 16 21.70 -36.24 -20.38
C VAL A 16 22.52 -36.66 -19.16
N SER A 17 23.73 -36.12 -19.05
CA SER A 17 24.61 -36.40 -17.93
C SER A 17 23.86 -36.08 -16.60
N PRO A 18 24.03 -36.88 -15.53
CA PRO A 18 23.32 -36.72 -14.26
C PRO A 18 23.49 -35.35 -13.57
N PHE A 19 24.45 -34.54 -14.04
CA PHE A 19 24.78 -33.22 -13.49
C PHE A 19 23.62 -32.22 -13.46
N VAL A 20 22.56 -32.40 -14.26
CA VAL A 20 21.47 -31.43 -14.35
C VAL A 20 20.46 -31.55 -13.20
N LYS A 21 20.55 -32.57 -12.32
CA LYS A 21 19.53 -32.81 -11.27
C LYS A 21 20.06 -33.10 -9.86
N GLY A 22 21.25 -32.59 -9.49
CA GLY A 22 21.69 -32.54 -8.08
C GLY A 22 21.69 -33.90 -7.36
N VAL A 23 22.04 -34.96 -8.09
CA VAL A 23 22.09 -36.34 -7.60
C VAL A 23 23.49 -36.88 -7.93
N GLU A 24 24.24 -37.25 -6.90
CA GLU A 24 25.52 -37.96 -7.03
C GLU A 24 25.32 -39.43 -6.67
N ILE A 25 25.88 -40.33 -7.49
CA ILE A 25 25.91 -41.77 -7.19
C ILE A 25 27.30 -42.12 -6.67
N LEU A 26 27.36 -42.66 -5.45
CA LEU A 26 28.59 -43.09 -4.81
C LEU A 26 29.09 -44.43 -5.39
N PRO A 27 30.38 -44.76 -5.23
CA PRO A 27 30.97 -45.99 -5.77
C PRO A 27 30.34 -47.29 -5.25
N ASP A 28 29.67 -47.23 -4.10
CA ASP A 28 28.91 -48.34 -3.51
C ASP A 28 27.48 -48.47 -4.07
N GLY A 29 27.12 -47.64 -5.05
CA GLY A 29 25.80 -47.60 -5.68
C GLY A 29 24.75 -46.79 -4.91
N SER A 30 25.12 -46.19 -3.77
CA SER A 30 24.20 -45.34 -3.01
C SER A 30 24.04 -43.96 -3.66
N VAL A 31 22.89 -43.33 -3.44
CA VAL A 31 22.49 -42.10 -4.15
C VAL A 31 22.32 -40.96 -3.15
N VAL A 32 23.06 -39.87 -3.33
CA VAL A 32 23.01 -38.66 -2.50
C VAL A 32 22.42 -37.50 -3.30
N ARG A 33 21.38 -36.85 -2.76
CA ARG A 33 20.76 -35.64 -3.33
C ARG A 33 21.34 -34.38 -2.69
N THR A 34 22.20 -33.67 -3.40
CA THR A 34 22.74 -32.37 -2.99
C THR A 34 21.99 -31.25 -3.73
N GLY A 35 20.83 -30.86 -3.19
CA GLY A 35 20.07 -29.68 -3.62
C GLY A 35 20.16 -28.54 -2.60
N THR A 36 19.94 -27.29 -3.03
CA THR A 36 19.77 -26.18 -2.09
C THR A 36 18.56 -26.47 -1.20
N ASN A 37 18.76 -26.53 0.12
CA ASN A 37 17.71 -26.79 1.10
C ASN A 37 16.78 -25.58 1.21
N TYR A 38 15.98 -25.34 0.16
CA TYR A 38 15.03 -24.25 0.08
C TYR A 38 14.07 -24.30 1.28
N SER A 39 13.54 -25.48 1.62
CA SER A 39 12.67 -25.73 2.78
C SER A 39 13.32 -25.38 4.14
N GLY A 40 14.61 -25.70 4.32
CA GLY A 40 15.33 -25.47 5.58
C GLY A 40 15.55 -23.99 5.88
N LYS A 41 15.76 -23.17 4.83
CA LYS A 41 15.88 -21.71 4.99
C LYS A 41 14.59 -21.07 5.49
N PHE A 42 13.43 -21.58 5.11
CA PHE A 42 12.15 -21.11 5.66
C PHE A 42 11.96 -21.54 7.10
N GLN A 43 12.40 -22.75 7.46
CA GLN A 43 12.33 -23.23 8.83
C GLN A 43 13.18 -22.36 9.78
N GLU A 44 14.43 -22.05 9.41
CA GLU A 44 15.29 -21.16 10.20
C GLU A 44 14.72 -19.74 10.33
N ALA A 45 14.23 -19.15 9.24
CA ALA A 45 13.65 -17.81 9.27
C ALA A 45 12.36 -17.76 10.11
N HIS A 46 11.56 -18.83 10.06
CA HIS A 46 10.35 -18.99 10.85
C HIS A 46 10.67 -19.15 12.34
N ASP A 47 11.64 -19.99 12.69
CA ASP A 47 12.04 -20.23 14.08
C ASP A 47 12.72 -18.98 14.69
N ALA A 48 13.54 -18.26 13.91
CA ALA A 48 14.09 -16.97 14.32
C ALA A 48 12.99 -15.92 14.57
N SER A 49 11.96 -15.87 13.71
CA SER A 49 10.81 -14.98 13.89
C SER A 49 10.00 -15.33 15.14
N LYS A 50 9.78 -16.63 15.39
CA LYS A 50 9.10 -17.13 16.59
C LYS A 50 9.85 -16.74 17.87
N ALA A 51 11.17 -16.92 17.89
CA ALA A 51 12.03 -16.54 19.01
C ALA A 51 12.03 -15.02 19.27
N SER A 52 12.07 -14.20 18.21
CA SER A 52 12.00 -12.73 18.31
C SER A 52 10.68 -12.26 18.92
N ILE A 53 9.55 -12.84 18.51
CA ILE A 53 8.24 -12.51 19.07
C ILE A 53 8.15 -12.95 20.53
N GLN A 54 8.62 -14.15 20.87
CA GLN A 54 8.61 -14.65 22.24
C GLN A 54 9.48 -13.79 23.17
N SER A 55 10.65 -13.33 22.73
CA SER A 55 11.49 -12.38 23.47
C SER A 55 10.77 -11.05 23.73
N ARG A 56 10.05 -10.52 22.74
CA ARG A 56 9.25 -9.30 22.90
C ARG A 56 8.13 -9.47 23.93
N ILE A 57 7.45 -10.62 23.92
CA ILE A 57 6.39 -10.95 24.90
C ILE A 57 6.98 -11.12 26.30
N SER A 58 8.09 -11.85 26.44
CA SER A 58 8.76 -12.03 27.74
C SER A 58 9.21 -10.70 28.34
N ASN A 59 9.75 -9.78 27.54
CA ASN A 59 10.13 -8.43 28.01
C ASN A 59 8.92 -7.60 28.48
N LEU A 60 7.73 -7.83 27.93
CA LEU A 60 6.49 -7.21 28.40
C LEU A 60 6.03 -7.81 29.73
N GLU A 61 6.20 -9.11 29.93
CA GLU A 61 5.80 -9.83 31.15
C GLU A 61 6.78 -9.63 32.31
N SER A 62 8.08 -9.44 32.03
CA SER A 62 9.10 -9.12 33.04
C SER A 62 9.08 -7.66 33.48
N GLY A 63 8.39 -6.78 32.75
CA GLY A 63 8.15 -5.39 33.09
C GLY A 63 7.00 -5.25 34.08
N GLY A 64 7.20 -5.75 35.31
CA GLY A 64 6.22 -5.72 36.38
C GLY A 64 5.58 -4.34 36.56
N VAL A 65 4.33 -4.22 36.13
CA VAL A 65 3.43 -3.10 36.46
C VAL A 65 3.16 -3.12 37.95
N LYS A 66 4.00 -2.41 38.71
CA LYS A 66 3.69 -1.99 40.07
C LYS A 66 3.07 -0.60 39.98
N GLY A 67 1.75 -0.55 40.10
CA GLY A 67 0.98 0.67 40.00
C GLY A 67 1.29 1.66 41.13
N THR A 68 1.34 2.94 40.78
CA THR A 68 0.81 4.05 41.59
C THR A 68 0.51 5.21 40.64
N GLY A 69 -0.72 5.71 40.70
CA GLY A 69 -1.20 6.76 39.80
C GLY A 69 -0.47 8.09 39.97
N LYS A 70 -0.04 8.66 38.86
CA LYS A 70 -0.22 10.07 38.52
C LYS A 70 0.06 10.21 37.03
N GLY A 71 -0.97 10.59 36.27
CA GLY A 71 -0.89 10.78 34.83
C GLY A 71 0.27 11.68 34.45
N SER A 72 1.36 11.07 34.00
CA SER A 72 2.50 11.74 33.40
C SER A 72 3.01 10.88 32.24
N THR A 73 2.09 10.38 31.42
CA THR A 73 2.46 9.90 30.10
C THR A 73 2.84 11.12 29.28
N LYS A 74 4.13 11.45 29.33
CA LYS A 74 4.81 12.28 28.33
C LYS A 74 4.80 11.48 27.02
N VAL A 75 3.60 11.25 26.48
CA VAL A 75 3.42 10.80 25.09
C VAL A 75 4.08 11.88 24.25
N LYS A 76 5.03 11.48 23.42
CA LYS A 76 5.80 12.33 22.50
C LYS A 76 4.88 13.40 21.88
N LYS A 77 4.96 14.65 22.38
CA LYS A 77 4.11 15.78 21.97
C LYS A 77 4.21 16.09 20.46
N THR A 78 5.22 15.56 19.78
CA THR A 78 5.48 15.78 18.35
C THR A 78 4.56 14.97 17.43
N ASP A 79 4.14 13.75 17.82
CA ASP A 79 3.28 12.92 16.95
C ASP A 79 1.81 13.33 17.00
N SER A 80 1.35 13.94 18.10
CA SER A 80 -0.02 14.43 18.19
C SER A 80 -0.28 15.69 17.35
N LEU A 81 0.75 16.50 17.11
CA LEU A 81 0.65 17.77 16.39
C LEU A 81 0.15 17.57 14.94
N TYR A 82 0.73 16.59 14.25
CA TYR A 82 0.46 16.28 12.83
C TYR A 82 -0.63 15.23 12.62
N LYS A 83 -1.35 14.85 13.69
CA LYS A 83 -2.43 13.87 13.60
C LYS A 83 -3.54 14.38 12.68
N ARG A 84 -3.91 13.55 11.70
CA ARG A 84 -5.04 13.77 10.79
C ARG A 84 -6.31 14.00 11.59
N SER A 85 -7.09 15.03 11.24
CA SER A 85 -8.42 15.27 11.80
C SER A 85 -9.50 14.92 10.78
N SER A 86 -10.77 15.05 11.16
CA SER A 86 -11.84 15.11 10.18
C SER A 86 -11.72 16.38 9.34
N PHE A 87 -12.18 16.30 8.09
CA PHE A 87 -12.31 17.47 7.22
C PHE A 87 -13.44 18.38 7.69
N ARG A 88 -13.23 19.70 7.57
CA ARG A 88 -14.24 20.71 7.91
C ARG A 88 -15.39 20.67 6.91
N LYS A 89 -16.59 21.08 7.36
CA LYS A 89 -17.76 21.17 6.48
C LYS A 89 -17.51 22.09 5.28
N GLY A 90 -16.94 23.27 5.50
CA GLY A 90 -16.64 24.24 4.44
C GLY A 90 -15.62 23.69 3.42
N THR A 91 -14.62 22.96 3.90
CA THR A 91 -13.63 22.27 3.05
C THR A 91 -14.29 21.27 2.11
N ARG A 92 -15.25 20.49 2.62
CA ARG A 92 -16.00 19.53 1.81
C ARG A 92 -16.87 20.22 0.75
N VAL A 93 -17.62 21.25 1.15
CA VAL A 93 -18.45 22.04 0.23
C VAL A 93 -17.60 22.67 -0.88
N LYS A 94 -16.42 23.19 -0.54
CA LYS A 94 -15.48 23.75 -1.52
C LYS A 94 -15.05 22.69 -2.53
N ALA A 95 -14.58 21.53 -2.06
CA ALA A 95 -14.14 20.44 -2.94
C ALA A 95 -15.28 19.92 -3.85
N GLU A 96 -16.51 19.81 -3.33
CA GLU A 96 -17.70 19.46 -4.13
C GLU A 96 -18.01 20.51 -5.21
N SER A 97 -17.81 21.79 -4.92
CA SER A 97 -18.06 22.88 -5.87
C SER A 97 -17.01 22.95 -6.98
N GLU A 98 -15.76 22.58 -6.68
CA GLU A 98 -14.63 22.56 -7.61
C GLU A 98 -14.55 21.25 -8.42
N ALA A 99 -15.31 20.23 -8.03
CA ALA A 99 -15.31 18.94 -8.71
C ALA A 99 -15.85 19.06 -10.15
N PRO A 100 -15.18 18.43 -11.14
CA PRO A 100 -15.68 18.43 -12.50
C PRO A 100 -17.03 17.72 -12.58
N LYS A 101 -17.91 18.19 -13.47
CA LYS A 101 -19.25 17.65 -13.66
C LYS A 101 -19.49 17.29 -15.11
N ASN A 102 -20.22 16.22 -15.35
CA ASN A 102 -20.66 15.82 -16.69
C ASN A 102 -21.79 16.74 -17.18
N ALA A 103 -22.23 16.54 -18.43
CA ALA A 103 -23.32 17.30 -19.04
C ALA A 103 -24.64 17.25 -18.26
N SER A 104 -24.87 16.19 -17.48
CA SER A 104 -26.03 16.04 -16.61
C SER A 104 -25.86 16.68 -15.21
N GLY A 105 -24.73 17.35 -14.96
CA GLY A 105 -24.42 17.98 -13.68
C GLY A 105 -23.94 17.03 -12.59
N LYS A 106 -23.70 15.75 -12.90
CA LYS A 106 -23.18 14.76 -11.95
C LYS A 106 -21.66 14.84 -11.86
N MET A 107 -21.12 14.71 -10.66
CA MET A 107 -19.66 14.77 -10.44
C MET A 107 -18.94 13.65 -11.21
N ILE A 108 -17.85 14.02 -11.85
CA ILE A 108 -16.88 13.13 -12.48
C ILE A 108 -15.67 13.01 -11.57
N CYS A 109 -15.08 11.83 -11.48
CA CYS A 109 -13.80 11.67 -10.82
C CYS A 109 -12.68 12.31 -11.67
N PRO A 110 -11.97 13.34 -11.16
CA PRO A 110 -10.90 14.00 -11.90
C PRO A 110 -9.71 13.08 -12.18
N THR A 111 -9.67 11.90 -11.56
CA THR A 111 -8.58 10.94 -11.73
C THR A 111 -8.86 9.93 -12.83
N CYS A 112 -10.04 9.31 -12.85
CA CYS A 112 -10.36 8.23 -13.79
C CYS A 112 -11.45 8.59 -14.81
N GLY A 113 -12.05 9.78 -14.73
CA GLY A 113 -13.08 10.24 -15.65
C GLY A 113 -14.44 9.57 -15.47
N LYS A 114 -14.58 8.64 -14.52
CA LYS A 114 -15.85 7.97 -14.25
C LYS A 114 -16.79 8.85 -13.44
N ASP A 115 -18.06 8.71 -13.74
CA ASP A 115 -19.16 9.23 -12.94
C ASP A 115 -19.08 8.80 -11.47
N ILE A 116 -19.13 9.76 -10.55
CA ILE A 116 -19.20 9.51 -9.12
C ILE A 116 -20.67 9.35 -8.71
N PRO A 117 -21.08 8.22 -8.12
CA PRO A 117 -22.43 8.06 -7.60
C PRO A 117 -22.66 8.93 -6.36
N GLY A 118 -23.92 9.34 -6.11
CA GLY A 118 -24.25 10.12 -4.90
C GLY A 118 -23.98 9.36 -3.60
N SER A 119 -24.11 8.04 -3.62
CA SER A 119 -23.79 7.16 -2.49
C SER A 119 -23.23 5.82 -2.95
N ILE A 120 -22.39 5.23 -2.11
CA ILE A 120 -21.85 3.87 -2.25
C ILE A 120 -22.11 3.06 -0.97
N THR A 121 -22.04 1.74 -1.10
CA THR A 121 -21.99 0.82 0.04
C THR A 121 -20.59 0.21 0.10
N ILE A 122 -19.92 0.35 1.24
CA ILE A 122 -18.61 -0.27 1.48
C ILE A 122 -18.72 -1.33 2.57
N ASN A 123 -17.97 -2.41 2.42
CA ASN A 123 -17.87 -3.43 3.46
C ASN A 123 -16.85 -2.99 4.51
N THR A 124 -17.30 -2.85 5.75
CA THR A 124 -16.41 -2.61 6.90
C THR A 124 -16.33 -3.85 7.77
N LYS A 125 -15.40 -3.88 8.73
CA LYS A 125 -15.34 -4.94 9.75
C LYS A 125 -16.64 -5.11 10.56
N ASN A 126 -17.47 -4.07 10.61
CA ASN A 126 -18.75 -4.07 11.33
C ASN A 126 -19.95 -4.30 10.37
N GLY A 127 -19.68 -4.69 9.12
CA GLY A 127 -20.69 -4.90 8.09
C GLY A 127 -20.76 -3.78 7.04
N PRO A 128 -21.71 -3.91 6.09
CA PRO A 128 -21.89 -2.94 5.01
C PRO A 128 -22.38 -1.58 5.53
N VAL A 129 -21.76 -0.50 5.06
CA VAL A 129 -22.13 0.88 5.43
C VAL A 129 -22.39 1.70 4.16
N LYS A 130 -23.55 2.37 4.11
CA LYS A 130 -23.89 3.32 3.06
C LYS A 130 -23.31 4.70 3.38
N ARG A 131 -22.58 5.30 2.45
CA ARG A 131 -21.97 6.63 2.61
C ARG A 131 -21.94 7.40 1.29
N ILE A 132 -21.49 8.65 1.33
CA ILE A 132 -21.27 9.47 0.14
C ILE A 132 -20.30 8.80 -0.83
N GLY A 133 -20.53 8.94 -2.13
CA GLY A 133 -19.81 8.15 -3.14
C GLY A 133 -18.39 8.59 -3.48
N TYR A 134 -17.88 9.62 -2.81
CA TYR A 134 -16.52 10.11 -3.01
C TYR A 134 -15.72 10.19 -1.70
N ASP A 135 -14.41 10.34 -1.88
CA ASP A 135 -13.42 10.64 -0.88
C ASP A 135 -12.71 11.96 -1.19
N LEU A 136 -12.05 12.54 -0.18
CA LEU A 136 -11.23 13.73 -0.34
C LEU A 136 -9.75 13.33 -0.32
N ASP A 137 -9.06 13.69 -1.39
CA ASP A 137 -7.64 13.42 -1.61
C ASP A 137 -6.82 14.71 -1.50
N HIS A 138 -5.62 14.62 -0.92
CA HIS A 138 -4.68 15.74 -0.84
C HIS A 138 -3.91 15.84 -2.16
N TYR A 139 -4.10 16.96 -2.87
CA TYR A 139 -3.54 17.20 -4.20
C TYR A 139 -3.19 18.68 -4.39
N PRO A 140 -2.04 19.06 -4.99
CA PRO A 140 -1.11 18.24 -5.81
C PRO A 140 -0.06 17.46 -5.03
N ASP A 141 0.04 17.65 -3.73
CA ASP A 141 0.99 16.99 -2.84
C ASP A 141 0.24 16.19 -1.77
N THR A 142 0.88 15.13 -1.30
CA THR A 142 0.33 14.25 -0.27
C THR A 142 0.39 14.93 1.10
N TRP A 143 -0.49 14.51 2.01
CA TRP A 143 -0.37 14.92 3.42
C TRP A 143 0.98 14.53 4.04
N ALA A 144 1.56 13.40 3.62
CA ALA A 144 2.83 12.92 4.13
C ALA A 144 3.99 13.87 3.78
N GLU A 145 4.03 14.35 2.53
CA GLU A 145 5.03 15.33 2.07
C GLU A 145 4.89 16.66 2.82
N ARG A 146 3.66 17.16 3.00
CA ARG A 146 3.42 18.37 3.79
C ARG A 146 3.91 18.23 5.22
N VAL A 147 3.62 17.09 5.86
CA VAL A 147 4.10 16.82 7.22
C VAL A 147 5.62 16.73 7.28
N ALA A 148 6.27 16.13 6.28
CA ALA A 148 7.72 16.10 6.20
C ALA A 148 8.29 17.53 6.12
N SER A 149 7.74 18.37 5.23
CA SER A 149 8.13 19.78 5.11
C SER A 149 7.91 20.58 6.39
N MET A 150 6.78 20.40 7.08
CA MET A 150 6.51 21.09 8.35
C MET A 150 7.41 20.61 9.50
N LYS A 151 7.96 19.40 9.42
CA LYS A 151 8.91 18.87 10.42
C LYS A 151 10.34 19.37 10.19
N THR A 152 10.72 19.59 8.94
CA THR A 152 12.06 20.07 8.56
C THR A 152 12.17 21.60 8.55
N GLY A 153 11.03 22.31 8.54
CA GLY A 153 11.02 23.77 8.61
C GLY A 153 11.65 24.32 9.89
N GLU A 154 12.37 25.44 9.76
CA GLU A 154 13.02 26.12 10.89
C GLU A 154 12.01 26.61 11.94
N VAL A 155 10.83 27.04 11.48
CA VAL A 155 9.73 27.48 12.32
C VAL A 155 8.77 26.32 12.57
N LYS A 156 8.53 25.99 13.84
CA LYS A 156 7.59 24.95 14.24
C LYS A 156 6.15 25.42 14.01
N SER A 157 5.41 24.70 13.17
CA SER A 157 3.99 24.95 12.95
C SER A 157 3.16 24.74 14.22
N THR A 158 2.18 25.60 14.44
CA THR A 158 1.15 25.45 15.47
C THR A 158 0.12 24.41 15.06
N ARG A 159 -0.64 23.88 16.03
CA ARG A 159 -1.71 22.91 15.75
C ARG A 159 -2.78 23.49 14.82
N LYS A 160 -3.07 24.78 14.93
CA LYS A 160 -4.04 25.47 14.07
C LYS A 160 -3.56 25.49 12.62
N GLU A 161 -2.32 25.88 12.37
CA GLU A 161 -1.74 25.91 11.02
C GLU A 161 -1.70 24.52 10.39
N VAL A 162 -1.30 23.50 11.16
CA VAL A 162 -1.32 22.11 10.69
C VAL A 162 -2.73 21.66 10.29
N LEU A 163 -3.76 22.07 11.04
CA LEU A 163 -5.15 21.76 10.71
C LEU A 163 -5.65 22.55 9.51
N ASP A 164 -5.25 23.81 9.37
CA ASP A 164 -5.59 24.64 8.23
C ASP A 164 -4.98 24.04 6.96
N GLU A 165 -3.72 23.62 7.01
CA GLU A 165 -3.01 22.95 5.91
C GLU A 165 -3.62 21.58 5.57
N TYR A 166 -4.00 20.79 6.58
CA TYR A 166 -4.69 19.52 6.37
C TYR A 166 -6.05 19.69 5.66
N ASN A 167 -6.72 20.82 5.85
CA ASN A 167 -8.02 21.13 5.24
C ASN A 167 -7.90 21.92 3.93
N ALA A 168 -6.68 22.15 3.45
CA ALA A 168 -6.39 22.86 2.22
C ALA A 168 -6.02 21.88 1.09
N ARG A 169 -6.19 22.34 -0.16
CA ARG A 169 -5.72 21.64 -1.36
C ARG A 169 -6.20 20.19 -1.39
N LEU A 170 -7.53 20.07 -1.40
CA LEU A 170 -8.25 18.81 -1.48
C LEU A 170 -9.02 18.75 -2.78
N ARG A 171 -9.08 17.55 -3.37
CA ARG A 171 -9.94 17.26 -4.52
C ARG A 171 -10.91 16.14 -4.18
N VAL A 172 -12.06 16.14 -4.84
CA VAL A 172 -12.97 15.01 -4.87
C VAL A 172 -12.34 13.87 -5.68
N GLN A 173 -12.39 12.65 -5.16
CA GLN A 173 -11.94 11.46 -5.87
C GLN A 173 -12.91 10.29 -5.61
N CYS A 174 -13.16 9.43 -6.60
CA CYS A 174 -14.01 8.27 -6.37
C CYS A 174 -13.35 7.27 -5.41
N HIS A 175 -14.18 6.46 -4.75
CA HIS A 175 -13.71 5.53 -3.73
C HIS A 175 -12.64 4.56 -4.25
N GLU A 176 -12.82 4.02 -5.46
CA GLU A 176 -11.91 3.05 -6.07
C GLU A 176 -10.53 3.66 -6.37
N CYS A 177 -10.48 4.91 -6.80
CA CYS A 177 -9.22 5.62 -7.03
C CYS A 177 -8.53 5.93 -5.69
N ASN A 178 -9.29 6.43 -4.71
CA ASN A 178 -8.74 6.89 -3.43
C ASN A 178 -8.26 5.74 -2.55
N ILE A 179 -8.98 4.62 -2.49
CA ILE A 179 -8.57 3.46 -1.69
C ILE A 179 -7.27 2.81 -2.19
N SER A 180 -6.95 2.98 -3.48
CA SER A 180 -5.74 2.41 -4.06
C SER A 180 -4.47 3.16 -3.64
N HIS A 181 -4.60 4.41 -3.17
CA HIS A 181 -3.52 5.36 -2.93
C HIS A 181 -2.58 5.61 -4.13
N LYS A 182 -2.82 4.98 -5.29
CA LYS A 182 -1.98 5.06 -6.50
C LYS A 182 -1.90 6.48 -7.07
N PHE A 183 -2.91 7.30 -6.81
CA PHE A 183 -3.05 8.62 -7.38
C PHE A 183 -2.84 9.75 -6.37
N GLU A 184 -2.42 9.46 -5.13
CA GLU A 184 -2.09 10.51 -4.17
C GLU A 184 -0.99 11.41 -4.74
N GLY A 185 -1.22 12.72 -4.76
CA GLY A 185 -0.29 13.70 -5.34
C GLY A 185 -0.12 13.65 -6.87
N ILE A 186 -0.95 12.88 -7.59
CA ILE A 186 -0.85 12.75 -9.05
C ILE A 186 -2.18 13.17 -9.69
N GLU A 187 -2.14 13.90 -10.81
CA GLU A 187 -3.33 14.45 -11.48
C GLU A 187 -4.36 13.37 -11.83
N GLY A 188 -3.88 12.23 -12.32
CA GLY A 188 -4.68 11.10 -12.75
C GLY A 188 -4.55 10.87 -14.24
N THR A 189 -5.48 10.10 -14.82
CA THR A 189 -5.50 9.78 -16.26
C THR A 189 -6.57 10.57 -17.01
N TYR A 190 -7.48 11.25 -16.31
CA TYR A 190 -8.51 12.05 -16.92
C TYR A 190 -8.00 13.46 -17.20
N ILE A 191 -7.73 13.74 -18.46
CA ILE A 191 -7.49 15.07 -18.98
C ILE A 191 -8.88 15.60 -19.34
N GLY A 192 -9.51 16.34 -18.44
CA GLY A 192 -10.83 16.91 -18.72
C GLY A 192 -10.81 17.75 -20.00
N GLU A 193 -11.98 17.92 -20.63
CA GLU A 193 -12.11 18.87 -21.75
C GLU A 193 -11.64 20.25 -21.28
N ILE A 194 -10.58 20.76 -21.91
CA ILE A 194 -10.15 22.16 -21.76
C ILE A 194 -11.32 22.98 -22.30
N LYS A 195 -12.10 23.59 -21.42
CA LYS A 195 -13.06 24.62 -21.84
C LYS A 195 -12.24 25.87 -22.13
N GLU A 196 -12.02 26.15 -23.41
CA GLU A 196 -11.52 27.44 -23.92
C GLU A 196 -12.46 28.59 -23.52
#